data_AF-D3S8U7-F1
#
_entry.id   AF-D3S8U7-F1
#
_cell.length_a   1.000
_cell.length_b   1.000
_cell.length_c   1.000
_cell.angle_alpha   90.00
_cell.angle_beta   90.00
_cell.angle_gamma   90.00
#
_symmetry.space_group_name_H-M   'P 1'
#
loop_
_entity.id
_entity.type
_entity.pdbx_description
1 polymer ?
#
loop_
_entity_poly.entity_id
_entity_poly.type
_entity_poly.pdbx_seq_one_letter_code
_entity_poly.pdbx_strand_id
1 'polypeptide(L)'
;MAKSQEPSAPIQYRSTGRPPRYLIVLLVLAFIWAGFWGVIMLQSGEPKPVTLSEQEQVELEAKLQAISAPDAPRPDQAPSEPIIDLEAEAEPLIPELYEETDEARIVQFTERELNALIARDPDLAGRVAVRLTPGQVSTRVRIDVPADVPLMGGRVLNVRSGVRFETEGDELRARLVGVSVAGIPLPDAWLGGLKDEDLLALEPFQHLRAGIESIDVREGELALHLAR
;
A
#
# COMPACT_ATOMS: atom_id res chain seq x y z
N MET A 1 -8.09 40.44 -71.96
CA MET A 1 -9.00 39.79 -71.00
C MET A 1 -8.23 39.49 -69.73
N ALA A 2 -8.31 40.37 -68.73
CA ALA A 2 -7.67 40.20 -67.43
C ALA A 2 -8.74 39.78 -66.42
N LYS A 3 -8.52 38.67 -65.72
CA LYS A 3 -9.46 38.15 -64.71
C LYS A 3 -8.99 38.69 -63.35
N SER A 4 -9.70 39.68 -62.82
CA SER A 4 -9.44 40.24 -61.49
C SER A 4 -9.75 39.20 -60.41
N GLN A 5 -8.82 39.07 -59.46
CA GLN A 5 -8.92 38.21 -58.29
C GLN A 5 -9.47 39.05 -57.13
N GLU A 6 -10.67 38.71 -56.63
CA GLU A 6 -11.24 39.35 -55.44
C GLU A 6 -10.53 38.85 -54.16
N PRO A 7 -10.29 39.71 -53.16
CA PRO A 7 -9.73 39.29 -51.87
C PRO A 7 -10.83 38.69 -50.97
N SER A 8 -10.61 37.46 -50.49
CA SER A 8 -11.46 36.80 -49.50
C SER A 8 -11.42 37.52 -48.14
N ALA A 9 -12.59 37.86 -47.60
CA ALA A 9 -12.74 38.52 -46.30
C ALA A 9 -12.38 37.59 -45.10
N PRO A 10 -11.88 38.13 -43.97
CA PRO A 10 -11.56 37.33 -42.80
C PRO A 10 -12.84 36.87 -42.07
N ILE A 11 -12.88 35.58 -41.70
CA ILE A 11 -13.96 35.01 -40.89
C ILE A 11 -13.88 35.56 -39.46
N GLN A 12 -14.86 36.38 -39.08
CA GLN A 12 -14.99 36.85 -37.70
C GLN A 12 -15.76 35.82 -36.85
N TYR A 13 -15.08 35.17 -35.91
CA TYR A 13 -15.71 34.30 -34.93
C TYR A 13 -16.41 35.14 -33.86
N ARG A 14 -17.72 35.34 -34.01
CA ARG A 14 -18.55 36.01 -33.01
C ARG A 14 -18.83 35.05 -31.86
N SER A 15 -18.00 35.11 -30.82
CA SER A 15 -18.23 34.44 -29.54
C SER A 15 -19.50 35.00 -28.87
N THR A 16 -20.61 34.26 -28.93
CA THR A 16 -21.79 34.51 -28.11
C THR A 16 -21.55 34.05 -26.68
N GLY A 17 -21.43 35.00 -25.74
CA GLY A 17 -21.06 34.79 -24.33
C GLY A 17 -22.09 34.11 -23.43
N ARG A 18 -22.83 33.10 -23.92
CA ARG A 18 -23.68 32.23 -23.09
C ARG A 18 -23.28 30.79 -23.33
N PRO A 19 -22.82 30.03 -22.31
CA PRO A 19 -22.47 28.64 -22.50
C PRO A 19 -23.71 27.90 -23.04
N PRO A 20 -23.53 27.02 -24.03
CA PRO A 20 -24.65 26.30 -24.61
C PRO A 20 -25.37 25.50 -23.53
N ARG A 21 -26.70 25.52 -23.55
CA ARG A 21 -27.57 24.94 -22.49
C ARG A 21 -27.27 23.46 -22.18
N TYR A 22 -26.77 22.69 -23.15
CA TYR A 22 -26.35 21.30 -22.96
C TYR A 22 -25.15 21.14 -22.03
N LEU A 23 -24.27 22.14 -21.95
CA LEU A 23 -23.07 22.14 -21.11
C LEU A 23 -23.44 22.31 -19.63
N ILE A 24 -24.48 23.11 -19.35
CA ILE A 24 -25.05 23.26 -18.00
C ILE A 24 -25.69 21.94 -17.53
N VAL A 25 -26.43 21.26 -18.42
CA VAL A 25 -27.05 19.97 -18.09
C VAL A 25 -26.00 18.90 -17.82
N LEU A 26 -24.92 18.85 -18.60
CA LEU A 26 -23.78 17.95 -18.35
C LEU A 26 -23.08 18.24 -17.02
N LEU A 27 -22.89 19.51 -16.67
CA LEU A 27 -22.29 19.90 -15.39
C LEU A 27 -23.19 19.50 -14.20
N VAL A 28 -24.50 19.68 -14.32
CA VAL A 28 -25.46 19.27 -13.29
C VAL A 28 -25.48 17.75 -13.14
N LEU A 29 -25.48 17.01 -14.24
CA LEU A 29 -25.38 15.54 -14.21
C LEU A 29 -24.06 15.08 -13.58
N ALA A 30 -22.94 15.71 -13.91
CA ALA A 30 -21.65 15.42 -13.30
C ALA A 30 -21.64 15.70 -11.78
N PHE A 31 -22.29 16.79 -11.35
CA PHE A 31 -22.44 17.12 -9.92
C PHE A 31 -23.32 16.11 -9.17
N ILE A 32 -24.44 15.69 -9.78
CA ILE A 32 -25.32 14.66 -9.22
C ILE A 32 -24.59 13.32 -9.15
N TRP A 33 -23.83 12.97 -10.20
CA TRP A 33 -23.03 11.75 -10.23
C TRP A 33 -21.94 11.78 -9.16
N ALA A 34 -21.20 12.87 -9.02
CA ALA A 34 -20.18 13.03 -7.97
C ALA A 34 -20.78 13.02 -6.55
N GLY A 35 -21.93 13.66 -6.34
CA GLY A 35 -22.64 13.65 -5.06
C GLY A 35 -23.20 12.27 -4.69
N PHE A 36 -23.81 11.57 -5.66
CA PHE A 36 -24.33 10.22 -5.49
C PHE A 36 -23.21 9.21 -5.18
N TRP A 37 -22.06 9.36 -5.84
CA TRP A 37 -20.91 8.50 -5.61
C TRP A 37 -20.21 8.77 -4.26
N GLY A 38 -20.14 10.03 -3.83
CA GLY A 38 -19.59 10.43 -2.54
C GLY A 38 -20.35 9.86 -1.34
N VAL A 39 -21.65 9.54 -1.51
CA VAL A 39 -22.47 8.88 -0.47
C VAL A 39 -22.19 7.37 -0.41
N ILE A 40 -21.99 6.70 -1.54
CA ILE A 40 -21.71 5.25 -1.63
C ILE A 40 -20.31 4.92 -1.09
N MET A 41 -19.32 5.80 -1.29
CA MET A 41 -17.95 5.64 -0.82
C MET A 41 -17.80 5.64 0.72
N LEU A 42 -18.76 6.21 1.46
CA LEU A 42 -18.63 6.53 2.89
C LEU A 42 -18.98 5.36 3.84
N GLN A 43 -19.31 4.18 3.31
CA GLN A 43 -19.78 3.03 4.10
C GLN A 43 -18.75 1.89 4.27
N SER A 44 -17.45 2.14 4.03
CA SER A 44 -16.41 1.14 4.34
C SER A 44 -16.24 1.00 5.85
N GLY A 45 -16.85 -0.02 6.43
CA GLY A 45 -16.91 -0.27 7.88
C GLY A 45 -15.57 -0.46 8.58
N GLU A 46 -15.63 -0.38 9.91
CA GLU A 46 -14.50 -0.55 10.82
C GLU A 46 -13.98 -2.00 10.79
N PRO A 47 -12.65 -2.23 10.83
CA PRO A 47 -12.12 -3.56 11.13
C PRO A 47 -12.51 -3.93 12.57
N LYS A 48 -13.27 -5.01 12.72
CA LYS A 48 -13.81 -5.41 14.02
C LYS A 48 -12.70 -5.95 14.93
N PRO A 49 -12.59 -5.47 16.18
CA PRO A 49 -11.67 -6.07 17.15
C PRO A 49 -12.23 -7.43 17.60
N VAL A 50 -11.35 -8.43 17.66
CA VAL A 50 -11.71 -9.78 18.10
C VAL A 50 -11.66 -9.83 19.63
N THR A 51 -12.79 -10.11 20.27
CA THR A 51 -12.90 -10.27 21.72
C THR A 51 -12.94 -11.76 22.07
N LEU A 52 -11.98 -12.21 22.89
CA LEU A 52 -11.89 -13.59 23.37
C LEU A 52 -13.04 -13.91 24.33
N SER A 53 -13.67 -15.07 24.14
CA SER A 53 -14.69 -15.63 25.02
C SER A 53 -14.11 -16.02 26.40
N GLU A 54 -14.96 -16.16 27.42
CA GLU A 54 -14.49 -16.55 28.77
C GLU A 54 -13.79 -17.92 28.78
N GLN A 55 -14.12 -18.82 27.87
CA GLN A 55 -13.43 -20.10 27.71
C GLN A 55 -12.03 -19.94 27.10
N GLU A 56 -11.87 -19.01 26.14
CA GLU A 56 -10.57 -18.70 25.54
C GLU A 56 -9.65 -17.96 26.52
N GLN A 57 -10.21 -17.16 27.44
CA GLN A 57 -9.42 -16.52 28.51
C GLN A 57 -8.88 -17.54 29.52
N VAL A 58 -9.67 -18.56 29.87
CA VAL A 58 -9.21 -19.64 30.76
C VAL A 58 -8.15 -20.52 30.09
N GLU A 59 -8.29 -20.81 28.79
CA GLU A 59 -7.22 -21.48 28.04
C GLU A 59 -5.96 -20.61 27.92
N LEU A 60 -6.12 -19.29 27.79
CA LEU A 60 -4.99 -18.35 27.73
C LEU A 60 -4.26 -18.25 29.08
N GLU A 61 -4.98 -18.20 30.20
CA GLU A 61 -4.36 -18.21 31.54
C GLU A 61 -3.66 -19.53 31.84
N ALA A 62 -4.25 -20.65 31.44
CA ALA A 62 -3.60 -21.97 31.56
C ALA A 62 -2.32 -22.05 30.72
N LYS A 63 -2.31 -21.43 29.53
CA LYS A 63 -1.13 -21.33 28.67
C LYS A 63 -0.06 -20.39 29.24
N LEU A 64 -0.45 -19.28 29.87
CA LEU A 64 0.47 -18.34 30.54
C LEU A 64 1.13 -18.95 31.78
N GLN A 65 0.41 -19.79 32.54
CA GLN A 65 0.99 -20.53 33.67
C GLN A 65 1.95 -21.64 33.23
N ALA A 66 1.69 -22.28 32.09
CA ALA A 66 2.57 -23.29 31.52
C ALA A 66 3.93 -22.72 31.06
N ILE A 67 3.98 -21.43 30.71
CA ILE A 67 5.21 -20.72 30.32
C ILE A 67 6.12 -20.42 31.53
N SER A 68 5.62 -20.48 32.78
CA SER A 68 6.40 -20.14 33.99
C SER A 68 7.19 -21.30 34.62
N ALA A 69 7.25 -22.48 34.00
CA ALA A 69 7.95 -23.65 34.55
C ALA A 69 9.26 -23.96 33.80
N PRO A 70 10.42 -23.96 34.47
CA PRO A 70 11.72 -24.23 33.87
C PRO A 70 12.11 -25.70 34.07
N ASP A 71 12.08 -26.54 33.02
CA ASP A 71 13.19 -27.46 32.67
C ASP A 71 12.87 -28.47 31.54
N ALA A 72 13.88 -28.61 30.66
CA ALA A 72 14.34 -29.81 29.93
C ALA A 72 13.63 -30.26 28.61
N PRO A 73 14.25 -31.14 27.78
CA PRO A 73 15.07 -30.74 26.61
C PRO A 73 14.72 -31.43 25.25
N ARG A 74 15.20 -30.81 24.14
CA ARG A 74 15.51 -31.23 22.72
C ARG A 74 15.18 -32.65 22.21
N PRO A 75 15.20 -32.95 20.87
CA PRO A 75 15.36 -32.13 19.65
C PRO A 75 14.43 -32.57 18.47
N ASP A 76 14.70 -32.03 17.28
CA ASP A 76 14.33 -32.56 15.95
C ASP A 76 12.98 -32.16 15.36
N GLN A 77 12.95 -30.95 14.80
CA GLN A 77 12.49 -30.64 13.43
C GLN A 77 12.52 -29.11 13.28
N ALA A 78 13.40 -28.59 12.44
CA ALA A 78 13.47 -27.15 12.16
C ALA A 78 12.52 -26.80 11.00
N PRO A 79 11.43 -26.05 11.23
CA PRO A 79 11.00 -25.04 10.27
C PRO A 79 11.98 -23.86 10.37
N SER A 80 12.31 -23.26 9.22
CA SER A 80 13.13 -22.04 9.16
C SER A 80 12.56 -20.98 10.11
N GLU A 81 13.31 -20.62 11.15
CA GLU A 81 12.92 -19.59 12.09
C GLU A 81 12.92 -18.22 11.39
N PRO A 82 11.90 -17.38 11.63
CA PRO A 82 11.91 -16.01 11.13
C PRO A 82 13.08 -15.24 11.76
N ILE A 83 13.84 -14.55 10.91
CA ILE A 83 15.08 -13.84 11.30
C ILE A 83 14.80 -12.62 12.21
N ILE A 84 13.56 -12.14 12.24
CA ILE A 84 13.08 -11.16 13.20
C ILE A 84 11.93 -11.78 13.99
N ASP A 85 12.28 -12.43 15.09
CA ASP A 85 11.30 -12.86 16.07
C ASP A 85 10.92 -11.65 16.96
N LEU A 86 9.79 -11.03 16.63
CA LEU A 86 9.23 -9.90 17.38
C LEU A 86 8.74 -10.29 18.78
N GLU A 87 8.71 -11.59 19.07
CA GLU A 87 8.21 -12.25 20.28
C GLU A 87 9.32 -13.00 21.05
N ALA A 88 10.56 -12.99 20.55
CA ALA A 88 11.72 -13.66 21.17
C ALA A 88 12.02 -13.10 22.57
N GLU A 89 12.29 -14.03 23.49
CA GLU A 89 12.81 -13.70 24.81
C GLU A 89 14.21 -13.07 24.69
N ALA A 90 14.49 -12.05 25.50
CA ALA A 90 15.77 -11.33 25.43
C ALA A 90 16.92 -12.25 25.86
N GLU A 91 17.60 -12.84 24.88
CA GLU A 91 18.79 -13.66 25.12
C GLU A 91 19.91 -12.83 25.76
N PRO A 92 20.73 -13.44 26.63
CA PRO A 92 21.91 -12.77 27.17
C PRO A 92 22.86 -12.37 26.03
N LEU A 93 23.24 -11.08 25.97
CA LEU A 93 24.14 -10.54 24.95
C LEU A 93 25.56 -11.10 25.09
N ILE A 94 25.82 -12.26 24.48
CA ILE A 94 27.14 -12.86 24.38
C ILE A 94 27.79 -12.39 23.07
N PRO A 95 28.97 -11.74 23.09
CA PRO A 95 29.63 -11.30 21.86
C PRO A 95 30.08 -12.49 21.01
N GLU A 96 29.60 -12.55 19.77
CA GLU A 96 29.98 -13.54 18.76
C GLU A 96 30.84 -12.91 17.65
N LEU A 97 31.59 -13.73 16.91
CA LEU A 97 32.33 -13.27 15.73
C LEU A 97 31.34 -12.90 14.62
N TYR A 98 31.50 -11.71 14.04
CA TYR A 98 30.67 -11.28 12.92
C TYR A 98 31.04 -12.04 11.64
N GLU A 99 30.09 -12.77 11.08
CA GLU A 99 30.22 -13.49 9.81
C GLU A 99 29.03 -13.17 8.89
N GLU A 100 29.30 -12.89 7.61
CA GLU A 100 28.27 -12.66 6.59
C GLU A 100 28.04 -13.95 5.80
N THR A 101 27.13 -14.81 6.26
CA THR A 101 26.70 -16.00 5.52
C THR A 101 25.64 -15.64 4.47
N ASP A 102 25.50 -16.46 3.43
CA ASP A 102 24.47 -16.24 2.40
C ASP A 102 23.05 -16.37 2.98
N GLU A 103 22.87 -17.20 4.03
CA GLU A 103 21.61 -17.39 4.75
C GLU A 103 21.22 -16.14 5.55
N ALA A 104 22.19 -15.41 6.10
CA ALA A 104 21.97 -14.16 6.82
C ALA A 104 21.53 -12.99 5.91
N ARG A 105 21.60 -13.16 4.58
CA ARG A 105 21.19 -12.15 3.58
C ARG A 105 19.76 -12.32 3.09
N ILE A 106 19.01 -13.25 3.66
CA ILE A 106 17.60 -13.41 3.38
C ILE A 106 16.83 -12.78 4.54
N VAL A 107 15.84 -11.93 4.28
CA VAL A 107 14.96 -11.41 5.34
C VAL A 107 13.54 -11.79 4.99
N GLN A 108 12.87 -12.50 5.90
CA GLN A 108 11.51 -12.99 5.68
C GLN A 108 10.55 -12.32 6.64
N PHE A 109 9.38 -11.97 6.13
CA PHE A 109 8.28 -11.43 6.91
C PHE A 109 6.97 -12.09 6.50
N THR A 110 6.18 -12.45 7.49
CA THR A 110 4.77 -12.75 7.29
C THR A 110 3.96 -11.46 7.17
N GLU A 111 2.80 -11.53 6.52
CA GLU A 111 1.84 -10.41 6.47
C GLU A 111 1.46 -9.94 7.88
N ARG A 112 1.37 -10.87 8.83
CA ARG A 112 1.07 -10.56 10.23
C ARG A 112 2.20 -9.75 10.88
N GLU A 113 3.45 -10.16 10.70
CA GLU A 113 4.62 -9.44 11.24
C GLU A 113 4.75 -8.05 10.62
N LEU A 114 4.57 -7.89 9.31
CA LEU A 114 4.57 -6.57 8.67
C LEU A 114 3.48 -5.66 9.25
N ASN A 115 2.25 -6.17 9.39
CA ASN A 115 1.17 -5.39 9.99
C ASN A 115 1.41 -5.10 11.48
N ALA A 116 2.07 -6.01 12.21
CA ALA A 116 2.47 -5.77 13.60
C ALA A 116 3.54 -4.68 13.69
N LEU A 117 4.54 -4.68 12.80
CA LEU A 117 5.55 -3.62 12.69
C LEU A 117 4.90 -2.27 12.38
N ILE A 118 3.98 -2.22 11.43
CA ILE A 118 3.20 -1.02 11.10
C ILE A 118 2.41 -0.52 12.31
N ALA A 119 1.82 -1.43 13.08
CA ALA A 119 1.05 -1.08 14.28
C ALA A 119 1.90 -0.55 15.44
N ARG A 120 3.23 -0.75 15.43
CA ARG A 120 4.14 -0.18 16.43
C ARG A 120 4.38 1.31 16.24
N ASP A 121 4.24 1.82 15.02
CA ASP A 121 4.35 3.24 14.73
C ASP A 121 3.01 3.93 15.05
N PRO A 122 2.92 4.85 16.03
CA PRO A 122 1.69 5.56 16.35
C PRO A 122 1.11 6.32 15.16
N ASP A 123 1.96 6.73 14.22
CA ASP A 123 1.53 7.44 13.03
C ASP A 123 1.00 6.53 11.92
N LEU A 124 1.18 5.22 12.02
CA LEU A 124 0.68 4.27 11.04
C LEU A 124 -0.35 3.31 11.63
N ALA A 125 -0.36 3.14 12.96
CA ALA A 125 -1.26 2.27 13.70
C ALA A 125 -2.73 2.58 13.39
N GLY A 126 -3.47 1.56 12.93
CA GLY A 126 -4.87 1.70 12.52
C GLY A 126 -5.12 2.57 11.28
N ARG A 127 -4.05 3.13 10.68
CA ARG A 127 -4.11 3.94 9.46
C ARG A 127 -3.58 3.20 8.24
N VAL A 128 -2.59 2.33 8.40
CA VAL A 128 -2.00 1.55 7.30
C VAL A 128 -2.17 0.06 7.57
N ALA A 129 -2.49 -0.69 6.52
CA ALA A 129 -2.45 -2.15 6.51
C ALA A 129 -1.89 -2.65 5.18
N VAL A 130 -1.18 -3.77 5.23
CA VAL A 130 -0.58 -4.45 4.08
C VAL A 130 -1.22 -5.82 3.90
N ARG A 131 -1.38 -6.21 2.64
CA ARG A 131 -1.76 -7.57 2.22
C ARG A 131 -0.77 -8.10 1.20
N LEU A 132 -0.30 -9.33 1.42
CA LEU A 132 0.67 -10.03 0.58
C LEU A 132 -0.05 -11.08 -0.26
N THR A 133 0.03 -10.92 -1.57
CA THR A 133 -0.52 -11.85 -2.57
C THR A 133 0.58 -12.22 -3.56
N PRO A 134 0.52 -13.37 -4.24
CA PRO A 134 1.58 -13.80 -5.16
C PRO A 134 2.03 -12.69 -6.13
N GLY A 135 3.29 -12.27 -6.00
CA GLY A 135 3.96 -11.22 -6.78
C GLY A 135 3.53 -9.78 -6.46
N GLN A 136 2.60 -9.54 -5.53
CA GLN A 136 2.04 -8.21 -5.28
C GLN A 136 1.84 -7.91 -3.80
N VAL A 137 2.32 -6.72 -3.41
CA VAL A 137 2.00 -6.08 -2.14
C VAL A 137 0.86 -5.09 -2.36
N SER A 138 -0.25 -5.31 -1.67
CA SER A 138 -1.37 -4.37 -1.63
C SER A 138 -1.36 -3.60 -0.33
N THR A 139 -1.64 -2.30 -0.38
CA THR A 139 -1.76 -1.48 0.82
C THR A 139 -3.14 -0.86 0.92
N ARG A 140 -3.58 -0.62 2.16
CA ARG A 140 -4.74 0.19 2.48
C ARG A 140 -4.31 1.29 3.44
N VAL A 141 -4.59 2.53 3.08
CA VAL A 141 -4.23 3.71 3.87
C VAL A 141 -5.50 4.51 4.19
N ARG A 142 -5.64 4.87 5.46
CA ARG A 142 -6.67 5.77 5.98
C ARG A 142 -6.07 7.16 6.14
N ILE A 143 -6.68 8.15 5.51
CA ILE A 143 -6.25 9.54 5.59
C ILE A 143 -7.40 10.35 6.17
N ASP A 144 -7.15 10.99 7.31
CA ASP A 144 -8.11 11.90 7.93
C ASP A 144 -8.03 13.26 7.24
N VAL A 145 -9.13 13.72 6.66
CA VAL A 145 -9.18 15.01 5.96
C VAL A 145 -9.37 16.14 6.96
N PRO A 146 -8.48 17.15 7.01
CA PRO A 146 -8.61 18.28 7.90
C PRO A 146 -9.97 18.98 7.79
N ALA A 147 -10.54 19.40 8.92
CA ALA A 147 -11.91 19.93 8.99
C ALA A 147 -12.13 21.23 8.19
N ASP A 148 -11.06 21.96 7.91
CA ASP A 148 -11.02 23.19 7.14
C ASP A 148 -11.05 22.97 5.63
N VAL A 149 -10.89 21.73 5.16
CA VAL A 149 -10.98 21.39 3.73
C VAL A 149 -12.44 21.55 3.26
N PRO A 150 -12.75 22.46 2.32
CA PRO A 150 -14.10 22.67 1.84
C PRO A 150 -14.70 21.39 1.27
N LEU A 151 -15.99 21.17 1.53
CA LEU A 151 -16.77 19.99 1.14
C LEU A 151 -16.34 18.69 1.85
N MET A 152 -15.04 18.39 1.98
CA MET A 152 -14.52 17.08 2.39
C MET A 152 -13.98 17.00 3.83
N GLY A 153 -13.90 18.12 4.54
CA GLY A 153 -13.31 18.17 5.88
C GLY A 153 -14.01 17.31 6.93
N GLY A 154 -13.22 16.74 7.85
CA GLY A 154 -13.69 15.84 8.92
C GLY A 154 -14.07 14.44 8.45
N ARG A 155 -13.83 14.12 7.17
CA ARG A 155 -14.10 12.79 6.60
C ARG A 155 -12.83 11.95 6.55
N VAL A 156 -13.04 10.65 6.41
CA VAL A 156 -11.97 9.65 6.28
C VAL A 156 -11.89 9.20 4.83
N LEU A 157 -10.71 9.35 4.20
CA LEU A 157 -10.41 8.84 2.88
C LEU A 157 -9.72 7.49 2.98
N ASN A 158 -10.27 6.50 2.28
CA ASN A 158 -9.65 5.18 2.14
C ASN A 158 -8.88 5.12 0.82
N VAL A 159 -7.56 5.03 0.87
CA VAL A 159 -6.72 4.79 -0.31
C VAL A 159 -6.35 3.31 -0.34
N ARG A 160 -6.35 2.70 -1.53
CA ARG A 160 -5.75 1.38 -1.76
C ARG A 160 -4.76 1.49 -2.89
N SER A 161 -3.61 0.84 -2.76
CA SER A 161 -2.64 0.71 -3.84
C SER A 161 -2.16 -0.73 -3.98
N GLY A 162 -1.68 -1.08 -5.16
CA GLY A 162 -1.03 -2.36 -5.40
C GLY A 162 0.29 -2.14 -6.13
N VAL A 163 1.36 -2.73 -5.61
CA VAL A 163 2.69 -2.73 -6.22
C VAL A 163 3.08 -4.17 -6.52
N ARG A 164 3.41 -4.44 -7.78
CA ARG A 164 3.89 -5.75 -8.23
C ARG A 164 5.41 -5.71 -8.27
N PHE A 165 6.04 -6.72 -7.70
CA PHE A 165 7.48 -6.90 -7.78
C PHE A 165 7.80 -7.90 -8.88
N GLU A 166 8.76 -7.54 -9.73
CA GLU A 166 9.23 -8.36 -10.84
C GLU A 166 10.75 -8.39 -10.76
N THR A 167 11.33 -9.58 -10.72
CA THR A 167 12.78 -9.79 -10.77
C THR A 167 13.11 -10.43 -12.11
N GLU A 168 13.79 -9.72 -12.99
CA GLU A 168 14.28 -10.24 -14.26
C GLU A 168 15.81 -10.20 -14.26
N GLY A 169 16.44 -11.37 -14.07
CA GLY A 169 17.88 -11.45 -13.87
C GLY A 169 18.30 -10.76 -12.56
N ASP A 170 19.17 -9.77 -12.66
CA ASP A 170 19.71 -8.96 -11.54
C ASP A 170 18.96 -7.62 -11.39
N GLU A 171 17.82 -7.47 -12.07
CA GLU A 171 17.06 -6.23 -12.09
C GLU A 171 15.73 -6.37 -11.33
N LEU A 172 15.74 -5.91 -10.06
CA LEU A 172 14.52 -5.74 -9.29
C LEU A 172 13.74 -4.51 -9.77
N ARG A 173 12.47 -4.72 -10.12
CA ARG A 173 11.52 -3.68 -10.53
C ARG A 173 10.27 -3.73 -9.65
N ALA A 174 9.75 -2.56 -9.29
CA ALA A 174 8.48 -2.45 -8.58
C ALA A 174 7.48 -1.65 -9.40
N ARG A 175 6.51 -2.34 -9.99
CA ARG A 175 5.52 -1.74 -10.88
C ARG A 175 4.26 -1.33 -10.11
N LEU A 176 3.83 -0.07 -10.24
CA LEU A 176 2.55 0.37 -9.70
C LEU A 176 1.40 -0.22 -10.53
N VAL A 177 0.65 -1.15 -9.94
CA VAL A 177 -0.54 -1.74 -10.59
C VAL A 177 -1.71 -0.76 -10.58
N GLY A 178 -1.82 0.07 -9.55
CA GLY A 178 -2.77 1.16 -9.52
C GLY A 178 -3.03 1.69 -8.12
N VAL A 179 -3.80 2.78 -8.09
CA VAL A 179 -4.27 3.43 -6.86
C VAL A 179 -5.77 3.64 -6.98
N SER A 180 -6.49 3.42 -5.88
CA SER A 180 -7.90 3.76 -5.76
C SER A 180 -8.15 4.61 -4.54
N VAL A 181 -9.05 5.58 -4.66
CA VAL A 181 -9.54 6.39 -3.54
C VAL A 181 -10.99 6.03 -3.34
N ALA A 182 -11.36 5.77 -2.09
CA ALA A 182 -12.61 5.18 -1.59
C ALA A 182 -13.28 4.13 -2.53
N GLY A 183 -12.47 3.24 -3.10
CA GLY A 183 -12.93 2.13 -3.93
C GLY A 183 -12.96 2.43 -5.43
N ILE A 184 -12.50 3.60 -5.84
CA ILE A 184 -12.55 4.05 -7.23
C ILE A 184 -11.14 4.17 -7.79
N PRO A 185 -10.83 3.49 -8.90
CA PRO A 185 -9.50 3.54 -9.49
C PRO A 185 -9.21 4.93 -10.04
N LEU A 186 -8.03 5.46 -9.72
CA LEU A 186 -7.56 6.70 -10.28
C LEU A 186 -7.07 6.49 -11.73
N PRO A 187 -7.45 7.38 -12.66
CA PRO A 187 -6.88 7.38 -14.00
C PRO A 187 -5.37 7.61 -13.97
N ASP A 188 -4.64 6.94 -14.85
CA ASP A 188 -3.18 7.06 -14.94
C ASP A 188 -2.70 8.50 -15.19
N ALA A 189 -3.42 9.26 -16.02
CA ALA A 189 -3.13 10.68 -16.25
C ALA A 189 -3.17 11.54 -14.98
N TRP A 190 -3.91 11.13 -13.94
CA TRP A 190 -3.95 11.82 -12.64
C TRP A 190 -2.85 11.34 -11.70
N LEU A 191 -2.36 10.12 -11.92
CA LEU A 191 -1.19 9.59 -11.24
C LEU A 191 0.12 10.09 -11.86
N GLY A 192 0.04 10.93 -12.90
CA GLY A 192 1.22 11.49 -13.57
C GLY A 192 1.95 10.49 -14.47
N GLY A 193 1.25 9.45 -14.95
CA GLY A 193 1.87 8.40 -15.76
C GLY A 193 2.68 7.39 -14.94
N LEU A 194 2.53 7.37 -13.62
CA LEU A 194 3.26 6.44 -12.73
C LEU A 194 2.76 5.00 -12.83
N LYS A 195 1.61 4.75 -13.46
CA LYS A 195 1.12 3.38 -13.60
C LYS A 195 2.03 2.64 -14.58
N ASP A 196 2.35 1.40 -14.24
CA ASP A 196 3.21 0.51 -15.02
C ASP A 196 4.70 0.92 -15.13
N GLU A 197 5.08 2.09 -14.63
CA GLU A 197 6.47 2.54 -14.43
C GLU A 197 7.15 1.82 -13.25
N ASP A 198 8.48 1.75 -13.31
CA ASP A 198 9.30 1.20 -12.21
C ASP A 198 9.49 2.24 -11.10
N LEU A 199 8.80 2.02 -9.98
CA LEU A 199 8.88 2.87 -8.79
C LEU A 199 10.28 2.88 -8.17
N LEU A 200 11.05 1.79 -8.29
CA LEU A 200 12.40 1.72 -7.73
C LEU A 200 13.42 2.53 -8.52
N ALA A 201 13.09 2.96 -9.74
CA ALA A 201 13.91 3.89 -10.51
C ALA A 201 13.79 5.35 -10.02
N LEU A 202 12.78 5.67 -9.20
CA LEU A 202 12.60 7.01 -8.65
C LEU A 202 13.65 7.30 -7.58
N GLU A 203 14.23 8.51 -7.60
CA GLU A 203 15.22 9.04 -6.64
C GLU A 203 15.07 8.58 -5.17
N PRO A 204 13.88 8.68 -4.52
CA PRO A 204 13.74 8.28 -3.12
C PRO A 204 13.95 6.77 -2.88
N PHE A 205 13.84 5.94 -3.92
CA PHE A 205 13.89 4.48 -3.81
C PHE A 205 15.13 3.86 -4.46
N GLN A 206 15.98 4.63 -5.14
CA GLN A 206 17.20 4.11 -5.77
C GLN A 206 18.18 3.50 -4.75
N HIS A 207 18.32 4.13 -3.58
CA HIS A 207 19.18 3.62 -2.50
C HIS A 207 18.62 2.32 -1.91
N LEU A 208 17.29 2.23 -1.78
CA LEU A 208 16.62 1.00 -1.33
C LEU A 208 16.84 -0.14 -2.33
N ARG A 209 16.68 0.15 -3.64
CA ARG A 209 16.93 -0.79 -4.72
C ARG A 209 18.35 -1.34 -4.69
N ALA A 210 19.34 -0.49 -4.47
CA ALA A 210 20.75 -0.92 -4.44
C ALA A 210 21.07 -1.92 -3.32
N GLY A 211 20.28 -1.96 -2.25
CA GLY A 211 20.47 -2.90 -1.13
C GLY A 211 19.70 -4.22 -1.27
N ILE A 212 18.87 -4.37 -2.30
CA ILE A 212 17.97 -5.53 -2.45
C ILE A 212 18.22 -6.18 -3.82
N GLU A 213 18.67 -7.43 -3.80
CA GLU A 213 18.86 -8.25 -5.00
C GLU A 213 17.52 -8.71 -5.58
N SER A 214 16.64 -9.24 -4.74
CA SER A 214 15.31 -9.68 -5.18
C SER A 214 14.25 -9.65 -4.09
N ILE A 215 12.99 -9.59 -4.52
CA ILE A 215 11.82 -9.68 -3.64
C ILE A 215 10.91 -10.78 -4.17
N ASP A 216 10.65 -11.79 -3.34
CA ASP A 216 9.64 -12.82 -3.59
C ASP A 216 8.44 -12.56 -2.69
N VAL A 217 7.26 -12.39 -3.29
CA VAL A 217 6.01 -12.18 -2.57
C VAL A 217 5.11 -13.37 -2.85
N ARG A 218 4.75 -14.09 -1.80
CA ARG A 218 3.85 -15.25 -1.84
C ARG A 218 2.56 -14.90 -1.10
N GLU A 219 1.63 -15.85 -1.01
CA GLU A 219 0.42 -15.62 -0.21
C GLU A 219 0.80 -15.49 1.27
N GLY A 220 0.61 -14.30 1.84
CA GLY A 220 0.88 -14.04 3.26
C GLY A 220 2.36 -13.95 3.66
N GLU A 221 3.30 -14.05 2.73
CA GLU A 221 4.75 -14.06 3.01
C GLU A 221 5.53 -13.19 2.02
N LEU A 222 6.58 -12.54 2.51
CA LEU A 222 7.50 -11.72 1.73
C LEU A 222 8.93 -12.08 2.12
N ALA A 223 9.75 -12.41 1.12
CA ALA A 223 11.17 -12.68 1.27
C ALA A 223 11.98 -11.66 0.48
N LEU A 224 12.97 -11.07 1.13
CA LEU A 224 13.93 -10.11 0.58
C LEU A 224 15.29 -10.80 0.52
N HIS A 225 15.92 -10.80 -0.65
CA HIS A 225 17.32 -11.17 -0.80
C HIS A 225 18.15 -9.89 -0.87
N LEU A 226 19.12 -9.76 0.04
CA LEU A 226 19.93 -8.55 0.16
C LEU A 226 21.13 -8.59 -0.79
N ALA A 227 21.43 -7.44 -1.39
CA ALA A 227 22.55 -7.28 -2.30
C ALA A 227 23.91 -7.44 -1.58
N ARG A 228 24.98 -7.63 -2.37
CA ARG A 228 26.34 -7.81 -1.88
C ARG A 228 27.11 -6.49 -1.74
#